data_AF-A0A4P9IXL8-F1
#
_entry.id   AF-A0A4P9IXL8-F1
#
_cell.length_a   1.000
_cell.length_b   1.000
_cell.length_c   1.000
_cell.angle_alpha   90.00
_cell.angle_beta   90.00
_cell.angle_gamma   90.00
#
_symmetry.space_group_name_H-M   'P 1'
#
loop_
_entity.id
_entity.type
_entity.pdbx_description
1 polymer ?
#
loop_
_entity_poly.entity_id
_entity_poly.type
_entity_poly.pdbx_seq_one_letter_code
_entity_poly.pdbx_strand_id
1 'polypeptide(L)'
;MQRAKYQNAFTLIELLLVMVIIGILAVSAFSFIGAGVSIYSQGVERQEAVAQARFLITRLSKELRHATPNSLRLSCDNSTSGACGAQQCLEFTPFLSATHYTNYLPTVAPFNVSAVDFELNNLTQPQAGDWATIYPLSSADIYDEDNNKRLKISVFNSSTTSAIDEWQFSKAFAQESPSKRLYLLSQPVSFCVEGQYLYRYTNYGFTVNQLDAVSLQISSGVKRDLLGIYIANNLASDSFFTLDALSLQRNAVLNVNAQMQFNNTEEMSFNHEVHIPNVP
;
A
#
# COMPACT_ATOMS: atom_id res chain seq x y z
N MET A 1 -82.33 25.71 -37.18
CA MET A 1 -82.46 24.39 -36.53
C MET A 1 -81.14 24.05 -35.85
N GLN A 2 -81.04 24.24 -34.53
CA GLN A 2 -79.87 23.82 -33.74
C GLN A 2 -80.19 22.48 -33.09
N ARG A 3 -79.43 21.42 -33.44
CA ARG A 3 -79.49 20.13 -32.75
C ARG A 3 -78.83 20.29 -31.39
N ALA A 4 -79.56 19.99 -30.32
CA ALA A 4 -78.98 19.86 -28.99
C ALA A 4 -77.95 18.71 -29.01
N LYS A 5 -76.69 19.03 -28.67
CA LYS A 5 -75.65 18.02 -28.40
C LYS A 5 -75.98 17.39 -27.05
N TYR A 6 -76.31 16.09 -27.04
CA TYR A 6 -76.33 15.29 -25.82
C TYR A 6 -74.91 15.29 -25.23
N GLN A 7 -74.75 15.84 -24.03
CA GLN A 7 -73.54 15.65 -23.23
C GLN A 7 -73.61 14.24 -22.62
N ASN A 8 -72.71 13.36 -23.04
CA ASN A 8 -72.55 12.05 -22.42
C ASN A 8 -71.95 12.27 -21.03
N ALA A 9 -72.79 12.22 -19.99
CA ALA A 9 -72.33 12.23 -18.61
C ALA A 9 -71.81 10.84 -18.23
N PHE A 10 -70.66 10.79 -17.54
CA PHE A 10 -70.08 9.56 -17.00
C PHE A 10 -70.96 8.99 -15.88
N THR A 11 -71.11 7.67 -15.84
CA THR A 11 -71.85 6.99 -14.78
C THR A 11 -70.98 6.81 -13.53
N LEU A 12 -71.60 6.79 -12.34
CA LEU A 12 -70.87 6.62 -11.08
C LEU A 12 -70.08 5.29 -11.03
N ILE A 13 -70.64 4.23 -11.65
CA ILE A 13 -69.98 2.92 -11.75
C ILE A 13 -68.71 2.98 -12.61
N GLU A 14 -68.70 3.79 -13.67
CA GLU A 14 -67.54 3.97 -14.55
C GLU A 14 -66.40 4.72 -13.85
N LEU A 15 -66.73 5.75 -13.09
CA LEU A 15 -65.76 6.49 -12.28
C LEU A 15 -65.16 5.62 -11.17
N LEU A 16 -65.98 4.76 -10.52
CA LEU A 16 -65.50 3.80 -9.53
C LEU A 16 -64.53 2.79 -10.15
N LEU A 17 -64.88 2.23 -11.32
CA LEU A 17 -64.04 1.25 -12.02
C LEU A 17 -62.69 1.86 -12.41
N VAL A 18 -62.68 3.10 -12.90
CA VAL A 18 -61.45 3.84 -13.23
C VAL A 18 -60.56 4.04 -11.99
N MET A 19 -61.13 4.44 -10.85
CA MET A 19 -60.36 4.61 -9.61
C MET A 19 -59.71 3.31 -9.14
N VAL A 20 -60.44 2.18 -9.22
CA VAL A 20 -59.91 0.86 -8.85
C VAL A 20 -58.77 0.44 -9.78
N ILE A 21 -58.94 0.59 -11.09
CA ILE A 21 -57.89 0.23 -12.07
C ILE A 21 -56.65 1.09 -11.86
N ILE A 22 -56.80 2.41 -11.72
CA ILE A 22 -55.66 3.31 -11.48
C ILE A 22 -54.96 2.96 -10.16
N GLY A 23 -55.71 2.60 -9.11
CA GLY A 23 -55.13 2.16 -7.84
C GLY A 23 -54.22 0.94 -7.99
N ILE A 24 -54.69 -0.11 -8.67
CA ILE A 24 -53.91 -1.34 -8.89
C ILE A 24 -52.67 -1.04 -9.73
N LEU A 25 -52.83 -0.30 -10.82
CA LEU A 25 -51.72 0.07 -11.71
C LEU A 25 -50.69 0.93 -10.98
N ALA A 26 -51.12 1.93 -10.21
CA ALA A 26 -50.23 2.79 -9.45
C ALA A 26 -49.39 2.00 -8.44
N VAL A 27 -50.00 1.10 -7.65
CA VAL A 27 -49.27 0.26 -6.69
C VAL A 27 -48.24 -0.62 -7.40
N SER A 28 -48.60 -1.25 -8.53
CA SER A 28 -47.66 -2.05 -9.30
C SER A 28 -46.49 -1.22 -9.84
N ALA A 29 -46.77 -0.06 -10.43
CA ALA A 29 -45.76 0.83 -10.99
C ALA A 29 -44.80 1.35 -9.92
N PHE A 30 -45.30 1.77 -8.76
CA PHE A 30 -44.46 2.23 -7.65
C PHE A 30 -43.58 1.12 -7.08
N SER A 31 -44.10 -0.12 -6.98
CA SER A 31 -43.31 -1.27 -6.53
C SER A 31 -42.15 -1.58 -7.48
N PHE A 32 -42.40 -1.57 -8.80
CA PHE A 32 -41.33 -1.77 -9.79
C PHE A 32 -40.28 -0.66 -9.76
N ILE A 33 -40.70 0.60 -9.61
CA ILE A 33 -39.75 1.72 -9.49
C ILE A 33 -38.89 1.56 -8.24
N GLY A 34 -39.50 1.22 -7.09
CA GLY A 34 -38.77 0.99 -5.84
C GLY A 34 -37.73 -0.12 -5.95
N ALA A 35 -38.09 -1.25 -6.59
CA ALA A 35 -37.16 -2.34 -6.87
C ALA A 35 -36.03 -1.93 -7.82
N GLY A 36 -36.33 -1.12 -8.85
CA GLY A 36 -35.30 -0.60 -9.77
C GLY A 36 -34.28 0.29 -9.05
N VAL A 37 -34.73 1.16 -8.17
CA VAL A 37 -33.85 2.05 -7.38
C VAL A 37 -33.00 1.25 -6.38
N SER A 38 -33.56 0.25 -5.71
CA SER A 38 -32.79 -0.56 -4.75
C SER A 38 -31.70 -1.39 -5.43
N ILE A 39 -32.00 -2.02 -6.57
CA ILE A 39 -31.02 -2.77 -7.37
C ILE A 39 -29.91 -1.84 -7.84
N TYR A 40 -30.26 -0.63 -8.29
CA TYR A 40 -29.25 0.35 -8.70
C TYR A 40 -28.35 0.75 -7.53
N SER A 41 -28.91 1.06 -6.35
CA SER A 41 -28.14 1.43 -5.15
C SER A 41 -27.18 0.31 -4.73
N GLN A 42 -27.66 -0.93 -4.66
CA GLN A 42 -26.83 -2.10 -4.34
C GLN A 42 -25.72 -2.30 -5.37
N GLY A 43 -26.02 -2.08 -6.66
CA GLY A 43 -25.05 -2.12 -7.74
C GLY A 43 -23.93 -1.09 -7.57
N VAL A 44 -24.27 0.14 -7.19
CA VAL A 44 -23.29 1.22 -6.96
C VAL A 44 -22.39 0.91 -5.78
N GLU A 45 -22.93 0.48 -4.64
CA GLU A 45 -22.13 0.14 -3.45
C GLU A 45 -21.13 -0.99 -3.72
N ARG A 46 -21.57 -2.03 -4.46
CA ARG A 46 -20.68 -3.13 -4.87
C ARG A 46 -19.58 -2.63 -5.81
N GLN A 47 -19.91 -1.77 -6.77
CA GLN A 47 -18.93 -1.18 -7.68
C GLN A 47 -17.90 -0.34 -6.94
N GLU A 48 -18.32 0.41 -5.93
CA GLU A 48 -17.43 1.19 -5.07
C GLU A 48 -16.47 0.28 -4.30
N ALA A 49 -16.96 -0.78 -3.64
CA ALA A 49 -16.11 -1.72 -2.91
C ALA A 49 -15.05 -2.39 -3.82
N VAL A 50 -15.45 -2.81 -5.03
CA VAL A 50 -14.53 -3.36 -6.03
C VAL A 50 -13.50 -2.32 -6.49
N ALA A 51 -13.91 -1.06 -6.70
CA ALA A 51 -13.01 0.00 -7.09
C ALA A 51 -11.99 0.32 -5.99
N GLN A 52 -12.42 0.37 -4.73
CA GLN A 52 -11.55 0.56 -3.56
C GLN A 52 -10.54 -0.58 -3.43
N ALA A 53 -10.98 -1.85 -3.55
CA ALA A 53 -10.10 -3.01 -3.51
C ALA A 53 -9.06 -2.99 -4.64
N ARG A 54 -9.45 -2.65 -5.86
CA ARG A 54 -8.51 -2.53 -6.97
C ARG A 54 -7.51 -1.39 -6.75
N PHE A 55 -7.98 -0.25 -6.26
CA PHE A 55 -7.12 0.89 -5.98
C PHE A 55 -6.06 0.55 -4.93
N LEU A 56 -6.46 0.00 -3.78
CA LEU A 56 -5.54 -0.31 -2.69
C LEU A 56 -4.52 -1.36 -3.11
N ILE A 57 -4.93 -2.43 -3.79
CA ILE A 57 -4.02 -3.51 -4.24
C ILE A 57 -3.02 -2.96 -5.26
N THR A 58 -3.50 -2.18 -6.24
CA THR A 58 -2.64 -1.58 -7.27
C THR A 58 -1.66 -0.59 -6.66
N ARG A 59 -2.10 0.21 -5.68
CA ARG A 59 -1.26 1.20 -5.02
C ARG A 59 -0.18 0.54 -4.16
N LEU A 60 -0.55 -0.49 -3.38
CA LEU A 60 0.39 -1.29 -2.60
C LEU A 60 1.45 -1.93 -3.52
N SER A 61 1.02 -2.63 -4.57
CA SER A 61 1.92 -3.28 -5.54
C SER A 61 2.88 -2.27 -6.20
N LYS A 62 2.39 -1.08 -6.56
CA LYS A 62 3.21 -0.03 -7.17
C LYS A 62 4.27 0.54 -6.22
N GLU A 63 3.95 0.77 -4.95
CA GLU A 63 4.93 1.26 -3.97
C GLU A 63 5.95 0.16 -3.59
N LEU A 64 5.49 -1.07 -3.41
CA LEU A 64 6.34 -2.20 -3.05
C LEU A 64 7.32 -2.62 -4.16
N ARG A 65 7.05 -2.26 -5.42
CA ARG A 65 8.01 -2.48 -6.52
C ARG A 65 9.36 -1.77 -6.30
N HIS A 66 9.36 -0.68 -5.53
CA HIS A 66 10.57 0.06 -5.16
C HIS A 66 10.99 -0.20 -3.71
N ALA A 67 10.55 -1.31 -3.11
CA ALA A 67 11.04 -1.73 -1.80
C ALA A 67 12.50 -2.19 -1.90
N THR A 68 13.29 -1.80 -0.92
CA THR A 68 14.67 -2.27 -0.78
C THR A 68 14.66 -3.77 -0.47
N PRO A 69 15.57 -4.57 -1.06
CA PRO A 69 15.69 -5.99 -0.75
C PRO A 69 15.75 -6.24 0.76
N ASN A 70 15.02 -7.26 1.23
CA ASN A 70 14.90 -7.67 2.63
C ASN A 70 14.41 -6.58 3.60
N SER A 71 13.83 -5.47 3.12
CA SER A 71 13.30 -4.42 4.00
C SER A 71 11.89 -4.68 4.53
N LEU A 72 11.16 -5.63 3.97
CA LEU A 72 9.79 -5.90 4.39
C LEU A 72 9.77 -6.54 5.79
N ARG A 73 8.92 -6.01 6.66
CA ARG A 73 8.58 -6.63 7.95
C ARG A 73 7.13 -6.38 8.33
N LEU A 74 6.55 -7.33 9.06
CA LEU A 74 5.20 -7.26 9.57
C LEU A 74 5.22 -7.08 11.09
N SER A 75 4.37 -6.18 11.60
CA SER A 75 4.23 -5.95 13.04
C SER A 75 3.71 -7.17 13.78
N CYS A 76 2.91 -7.98 13.08
CA CYS A 76 2.32 -9.22 13.55
C CYS A 76 1.97 -10.09 12.34
N ASP A 77 2.06 -11.40 12.51
CA ASP A 77 1.52 -12.40 11.60
C ASP A 77 1.27 -13.71 12.38
N ASN A 78 0.38 -14.56 11.86
CA ASN A 78 0.05 -15.82 12.53
C ASN A 78 1.18 -16.87 12.46
N SER A 79 2.30 -16.58 11.79
CA SER A 79 3.36 -17.57 11.50
C SER A 79 4.70 -17.27 12.20
N THR A 80 5.03 -16.02 12.43
CA THR A 80 6.41 -15.53 12.64
C THR A 80 6.51 -14.52 13.79
N SER A 81 5.61 -13.53 13.87
CA SER A 81 5.62 -12.43 14.86
C SER A 81 4.47 -12.47 15.86
N GLY A 82 3.60 -13.47 15.80
CA GLY A 82 2.49 -13.69 16.73
C GLY A 82 1.17 -13.07 16.26
N ALA A 83 0.06 -13.57 16.82
CA ALA A 83 -1.29 -13.23 16.36
C ALA A 83 -1.56 -11.72 16.38
N CYS A 84 -2.14 -11.22 15.29
CA CYS A 84 -2.52 -9.81 15.19
C CYS A 84 -3.70 -9.49 16.12
N GLY A 85 -3.59 -8.34 16.79
CA GLY A 85 -4.69 -7.77 17.58
C GLY A 85 -5.64 -6.95 16.70
N ALA A 86 -5.92 -5.72 17.12
CA ALA A 86 -6.83 -4.82 16.40
C ALA A 86 -6.20 -4.11 15.17
N GLN A 87 -4.90 -4.28 14.95
CA GLN A 87 -4.14 -3.58 13.93
C GLN A 87 -3.06 -4.50 13.34
N GLN A 88 -2.72 -4.29 12.07
CA GLN A 88 -1.62 -4.97 11.40
C GLN A 88 -0.89 -3.97 10.50
N CYS A 89 0.42 -3.84 10.68
CA CYS A 89 1.26 -2.91 9.91
C CYS A 89 2.31 -3.67 9.09
N LEU A 90 2.33 -3.40 7.79
CA LEU A 90 3.43 -3.74 6.88
C LEU A 90 4.36 -2.55 6.78
N GLU A 91 5.63 -2.73 7.15
CA GLU A 91 6.66 -1.73 6.97
C GLU A 91 7.67 -2.18 5.94
N PHE A 92 8.13 -1.23 5.12
CA PHE A 92 9.21 -1.42 4.16
C PHE A 92 9.97 -0.11 3.97
N THR A 93 11.17 -0.21 3.40
CA THR A 93 11.99 0.96 3.09
C THR A 93 12.10 1.11 1.58
N PRO A 94 11.52 2.15 0.96
CA PRO A 94 11.69 2.42 -0.46
C PRO A 94 13.15 2.78 -0.77
N PHE A 95 13.66 2.38 -1.93
CA PHE A 95 14.89 2.94 -2.49
C PHE A 95 14.56 4.05 -3.50
N LEU A 96 15.33 5.14 -3.48
CA LEU A 96 15.24 6.23 -4.45
C LEU A 96 15.98 5.87 -5.75
N SER A 97 17.15 5.26 -5.60
CA SER A 97 18.01 4.86 -6.70
C SER A 97 18.91 3.70 -6.28
N ALA A 98 19.44 2.97 -7.27
CA ALA A 98 20.35 1.86 -7.05
C ALA A 98 21.48 1.91 -8.09
N THR A 99 22.70 1.60 -7.69
CA THR A 99 23.89 1.64 -8.53
C THR A 99 24.81 0.47 -8.23
N HIS A 100 25.85 0.33 -9.04
CA HIS A 100 26.94 -0.60 -8.80
C HIS A 100 28.19 0.16 -8.36
N TYR A 101 28.86 -0.34 -7.32
CA TYR A 101 30.17 0.15 -6.92
C TYR A 101 31.28 -0.68 -7.58
N THR A 102 32.43 -0.05 -7.81
CA THR A 102 33.53 -0.63 -8.60
C THR A 102 34.70 -1.04 -7.73
N ASN A 103 34.98 -0.26 -6.68
CA ASN A 103 36.05 -0.53 -5.74
C ASN A 103 35.69 -1.65 -4.74
N TYR A 104 36.67 -2.07 -3.95
CA TYR A 104 36.44 -2.91 -2.77
C TYR A 104 36.14 -1.99 -1.58
N LEU A 105 35.26 -2.41 -0.69
CA LEU A 105 34.90 -1.70 0.53
C LEU A 105 36.05 -1.82 1.54
N PRO A 106 36.74 -0.71 1.87
CA PRO A 106 37.82 -0.73 2.85
C PRO A 106 37.30 -1.07 4.25
N THR A 107 38.13 -1.76 5.03
CA THR A 107 37.79 -2.16 6.41
C THR A 107 38.02 -1.05 7.44
N VAL A 108 38.53 0.12 7.02
CA VAL A 108 38.90 1.24 7.90
C VAL A 108 38.18 2.50 7.45
N ALA A 109 37.57 3.23 8.39
CA ALA A 109 36.85 4.46 8.14
C ALA A 109 37.71 5.71 8.43
N PRO A 110 37.44 6.87 7.78
CA PRO A 110 36.47 7.05 6.69
C PRO A 110 36.98 6.42 5.39
N PHE A 111 36.06 5.97 4.54
CA PHE A 111 36.40 5.49 3.19
C PHE A 111 35.41 6.00 2.17
N ASN A 112 35.85 5.89 0.92
CA ASN A 112 35.14 6.33 -0.24
C ASN A 112 34.70 5.11 -1.06
N VAL A 113 33.46 5.12 -1.54
CA VAL A 113 32.90 4.14 -2.47
C VAL A 113 32.80 4.81 -3.82
N SER A 114 33.38 4.19 -4.83
CA SER A 114 33.34 4.65 -6.22
C SER A 114 32.19 3.92 -6.92
N ALA A 115 31.10 4.64 -7.17
CA ALA A 115 29.88 4.10 -7.76
C ALA A 115 29.66 4.62 -9.19
N VAL A 116 28.95 3.87 -10.02
CA VAL A 116 28.56 4.33 -11.36
C VAL A 116 27.67 5.56 -11.23
N ASP A 117 27.96 6.57 -12.06
CA ASP A 117 27.33 7.89 -12.07
C ASP A 117 25.79 7.84 -12.20
N PHE A 118 25.12 8.63 -11.35
CA PHE A 118 23.66 8.78 -11.30
C PHE A 118 23.12 9.81 -12.29
N GLU A 119 23.90 10.84 -12.63
CA GLU A 119 23.53 11.93 -13.54
C GLU A 119 23.36 11.40 -14.98
N LEU A 120 24.29 10.56 -15.44
CA LEU A 120 24.19 9.88 -16.73
C LEU A 120 22.96 8.96 -16.87
N ASN A 121 22.39 8.52 -15.75
CA ASN A 121 21.24 7.61 -15.70
C ASN A 121 19.91 8.30 -15.33
N ASN A 122 19.90 9.63 -15.20
CA ASN A 122 18.72 10.43 -14.78
C ASN A 122 18.11 9.92 -13.46
N LEU A 123 18.96 9.46 -12.54
CA LEU A 123 18.56 8.97 -11.23
C LEU A 123 18.61 10.10 -10.20
N THR A 124 17.84 9.97 -9.11
CA THR A 124 17.92 10.92 -7.99
C THR A 124 19.33 10.92 -7.41
N GLN A 125 19.97 12.09 -7.42
CA GLN A 125 21.29 12.27 -6.84
C GLN A 125 21.22 12.16 -5.32
N PRO A 126 22.15 11.43 -4.70
CA PRO A 126 22.29 11.38 -3.25
C PRO A 126 22.74 12.74 -2.68
N GLN A 127 22.41 12.99 -1.42
CA GLN A 127 22.89 14.13 -0.67
C GLN A 127 23.58 13.69 0.62
N ALA A 128 24.46 14.55 1.16
CA ALA A 128 25.04 14.31 2.47
C ALA A 128 23.92 14.23 3.53
N GLY A 129 23.94 13.16 4.34
CA GLY A 129 22.90 12.85 5.31
C GLY A 129 21.89 11.80 4.86
N ASP A 130 21.83 11.48 3.56
CA ASP A 130 20.99 10.40 3.05
C ASP A 130 21.49 9.03 3.50
N TRP A 131 20.58 8.07 3.50
CA TRP A 131 20.85 6.70 3.89
C TRP A 131 21.21 5.85 2.69
N ALA A 132 22.27 5.06 2.81
CA ALA A 132 22.62 4.03 1.84
C ALA A 132 22.70 2.67 2.51
N THR A 133 22.43 1.60 1.76
CA THR A 133 22.64 0.23 2.22
C THR A 133 23.37 -0.61 1.19
N ILE A 134 24.18 -1.54 1.71
CA ILE A 134 24.88 -2.54 0.93
C ILE A 134 24.59 -3.91 1.54
N TYR A 135 24.16 -4.84 0.68
CA TYR A 135 23.96 -6.24 1.00
C TYR A 135 23.11 -6.54 2.25
N PRO A 136 21.86 -6.01 2.35
CA PRO A 136 20.93 -6.38 3.42
C PRO A 136 20.44 -7.82 3.20
N LEU A 137 20.58 -8.68 4.21
CA LEU A 137 20.15 -10.08 4.18
C LEU A 137 18.88 -10.31 5.00
N SER A 138 18.64 -9.44 5.97
CA SER A 138 17.48 -9.45 6.85
C SER A 138 16.92 -8.03 7.00
N SER A 139 15.69 -7.91 7.48
CA SER A 139 15.10 -6.59 7.78
C SER A 139 15.89 -5.87 8.89
N ALA A 140 16.45 -6.61 9.85
CA ALA A 140 17.29 -6.04 10.89
C ALA A 140 18.53 -5.31 10.33
N ASP A 141 19.11 -5.76 9.22
CA ASP A 141 20.24 -5.07 8.57
C ASP A 141 19.88 -3.67 8.07
N ILE A 142 18.59 -3.45 7.76
CA ILE A 142 18.09 -2.17 7.28
C ILE A 142 17.65 -1.30 8.43
N TYR A 143 17.02 -1.83 9.46
CA TYR A 143 16.43 -1.02 10.53
C TYR A 143 17.37 -0.74 11.70
N ASP A 144 18.34 -1.62 11.95
CA ASP A 144 19.33 -1.51 13.02
C ASP A 144 20.67 -0.96 12.48
N GLU A 145 21.12 0.16 13.04
CA GLU A 145 22.37 0.81 12.65
C GLU A 145 23.61 0.04 13.14
N ASP A 146 23.48 -0.77 14.18
CA ASP A 146 24.60 -1.49 14.78
C ASP A 146 25.11 -2.62 13.87
N ASN A 147 24.26 -3.09 12.94
CA ASN A 147 24.64 -4.06 11.92
C ASN A 147 25.60 -3.50 10.86
N ASN A 148 25.81 -2.17 10.80
CA ASN A 148 26.66 -1.49 9.80
C ASN A 148 26.36 -1.91 8.35
N LYS A 149 25.09 -2.18 8.05
CA LYS A 149 24.58 -2.49 6.71
C LYS A 149 23.79 -1.33 6.11
N ARG A 150 23.31 -0.42 6.96
CA ARG A 150 22.78 0.90 6.60
C ARG A 150 23.69 1.98 7.17
N LEU A 151 24.16 2.91 6.34
CA LEU A 151 25.05 4.00 6.74
C LEU A 151 24.61 5.33 6.12
N LYS A 152 24.88 6.45 6.82
CA LYS A 152 24.68 7.79 6.25
C LYS A 152 25.85 8.18 5.37
N ILE A 153 25.53 8.80 4.25
CA ILE A 153 26.51 9.44 3.38
C ILE A 153 27.05 10.68 4.09
N SER A 154 28.35 10.74 4.32
CA SER A 154 28.98 11.92 4.94
C SER A 154 29.29 13.01 3.92
N VAL A 155 29.78 12.62 2.75
CA VAL A 155 30.10 13.51 1.64
C VAL A 155 29.75 12.79 0.34
N PHE A 156 29.17 13.52 -0.61
CA PHE A 156 28.93 13.06 -1.96
C PHE A 156 29.59 14.01 -2.95
N ASN A 157 30.45 13.47 -3.81
CA ASN A 157 31.08 14.19 -4.90
C ASN A 157 30.66 13.53 -6.22
N SER A 158 29.85 14.22 -7.01
CA SER A 158 29.57 13.80 -8.38
C SER A 158 30.67 14.25 -9.33
N SER A 159 30.97 13.43 -10.34
CA SER A 159 31.91 13.79 -11.41
C SER A 159 31.18 13.89 -12.74
N THR A 160 31.13 15.07 -13.34
CA THR A 160 30.55 15.25 -14.68
C THR A 160 31.48 14.80 -15.82
N THR A 161 32.74 14.50 -15.50
CA THR A 161 33.79 14.13 -16.47
C THR A 161 34.21 12.66 -16.39
N SER A 162 33.98 12.02 -15.25
CA SER A 162 34.21 10.59 -15.03
C SER A 162 32.87 9.93 -14.76
N ALA A 163 32.56 8.80 -15.40
CA ALA A 163 31.30 8.06 -15.16
C ALA A 163 31.25 7.36 -13.77
N ILE A 164 31.91 7.95 -12.77
CA ILE A 164 32.13 7.43 -11.43
C ILE A 164 31.92 8.56 -10.43
N ASP A 165 30.98 8.36 -9.50
CA ASP A 165 30.73 9.21 -8.35
C ASP A 165 31.45 8.68 -7.11
N GLU A 166 31.80 9.58 -6.19
CA GLU A 166 32.49 9.23 -4.96
C GLU A 166 31.62 9.51 -3.73
N TRP A 167 31.39 8.46 -2.95
CA TRP A 167 30.52 8.45 -1.77
C TRP A 167 31.36 8.19 -0.54
N GLN A 168 31.43 9.14 0.38
CA GLN A 168 32.15 8.95 1.63
C GLN A 168 31.22 8.48 2.75
N PHE A 169 31.71 7.54 3.55
CA PHE A 169 31.04 7.04 4.75
C PHE A 169 31.94 7.16 5.98
N SER A 170 31.33 7.43 7.13
CA SER A 170 32.02 7.57 8.42
C SER A 170 32.33 6.24 9.12
N LYS A 171 31.73 5.14 8.69
CA LYS A 171 31.91 3.77 9.22
C LYS A 171 31.98 2.77 8.07
N ALA A 172 32.74 1.69 8.23
CA ALA A 172 32.82 0.57 7.27
C ALA A 172 31.52 -0.23 7.20
N PHE A 173 31.11 -0.62 5.99
CA PHE A 173 30.04 -1.60 5.83
C PHE A 173 30.52 -2.95 6.34
N ALA A 174 29.64 -3.70 7.02
CA ALA A 174 30.01 -4.98 7.61
C ALA A 174 30.44 -6.04 6.57
N GLN A 175 29.90 -5.96 5.35
CA GLN A 175 30.17 -6.95 4.30
C GLN A 175 29.84 -6.39 2.91
N GLU A 176 30.64 -6.79 1.92
CA GLU A 176 30.43 -6.47 0.51
C GLU A 176 29.24 -7.23 -0.11
N SER A 177 28.53 -6.56 -1.02
CA SER A 177 27.57 -7.23 -1.92
C SER A 177 28.33 -8.01 -3.00
N PRO A 178 28.06 -9.32 -3.20
CA PRO A 178 28.65 -10.10 -4.28
C PRO A 178 28.33 -9.54 -5.68
N SER A 179 27.19 -8.85 -5.82
CA SER A 179 26.75 -8.21 -7.06
C SER A 179 27.24 -6.75 -7.16
N LYS A 180 28.02 -6.29 -6.18
CA LYS A 180 28.49 -4.92 -5.98
C LYS A 180 27.38 -3.86 -6.06
N ARG A 181 26.19 -4.16 -5.51
CA ARG A 181 25.06 -3.22 -5.49
C ARG A 181 25.08 -2.31 -4.27
N LEU A 182 24.66 -1.07 -4.49
CA LEU A 182 24.43 -0.05 -3.47
C LEU A 182 23.06 0.58 -3.72
N TYR A 183 22.26 0.71 -2.67
CA TYR A 183 20.92 1.30 -2.72
C TYR A 183 20.90 2.61 -1.94
N LEU A 184 20.38 3.68 -2.55
CA LEU A 184 20.03 4.93 -1.89
C LEU A 184 18.62 4.78 -1.31
N LEU A 185 18.49 4.91 0.00
CA LEU A 185 17.26 4.68 0.73
C LEU A 185 16.47 5.96 0.92
N SER A 186 15.14 5.81 0.90
CA SER A 186 14.22 6.79 1.45
C SER A 186 13.91 6.48 2.92
N GLN A 187 13.05 7.29 3.53
CA GLN A 187 12.51 6.99 4.86
C GLN A 187 11.55 5.79 4.81
N PRO A 188 11.42 5.03 5.90
CA PRO A 188 10.46 3.93 5.99
C PRO A 188 9.02 4.38 5.73
N VAL A 189 8.23 3.48 5.15
CA VAL A 189 6.79 3.65 4.89
C VAL A 189 6.05 2.48 5.51
N SER A 190 4.96 2.78 6.23
CA SER A 190 4.13 1.76 6.89
C SER A 190 2.71 1.80 6.34
N PHE A 191 2.17 0.64 5.96
CA PHE A 191 0.77 0.43 5.65
C PHE A 191 0.11 -0.29 6.80
N CYS A 192 -0.82 0.36 7.49
CA CYS A 192 -1.48 -0.19 8.67
C CYS A 192 -2.98 -0.36 8.44
N VAL A 193 -3.49 -1.56 8.67
CA VAL A 193 -4.91 -1.82 8.80
C VAL A 193 -5.32 -1.48 10.23
N GLU A 194 -6.31 -0.60 10.35
CA GLU A 194 -6.88 -0.12 11.61
C GLU A 194 -8.41 -0.22 11.55
N GLY A 195 -8.97 -1.31 12.06
CA GLY A 195 -10.39 -1.61 11.90
C GLY A 195 -10.78 -1.71 10.43
N GLN A 196 -11.65 -0.81 9.96
CA GLN A 196 -12.18 -0.82 8.59
C GLN A 196 -11.35 0.00 7.58
N TYR A 197 -10.21 0.50 8.01
CA TYR A 197 -9.42 1.46 7.26
C TYR A 197 -8.00 0.97 7.02
N LEU A 198 -7.45 1.28 5.85
CA LEU A 198 -6.03 1.14 5.56
C LEU A 198 -5.41 2.52 5.53
N TYR A 199 -4.40 2.74 6.36
CA TYR A 199 -3.64 3.98 6.43
C TYR A 199 -2.22 3.80 5.93
N ARG A 200 -1.70 4.85 5.32
CA ARG A 200 -0.30 4.98 4.91
C ARG A 200 0.39 5.99 5.80
N TYR A 201 1.44 5.54 6.48
CA TYR A 201 2.27 6.33 7.38
C TYR A 201 3.61 6.69 6.73
N THR A 202 3.99 7.96 6.81
CA THR A 202 5.28 8.47 6.31
C THR A 202 5.86 9.55 7.22
N ASN A 203 7.09 9.97 6.93
CA ASN A 203 7.82 10.99 7.68
C ASN A 203 8.17 10.56 9.12
N TYR A 204 8.62 9.31 9.27
CA TYR A 204 9.22 8.78 10.49
C TYR A 204 10.57 8.14 10.17
N GLY A 205 11.40 7.98 11.21
CA GLY A 205 12.74 7.43 11.10
C GLY A 205 12.79 5.91 11.20
N PHE A 206 13.99 5.36 11.01
CA PHE A 206 14.25 3.95 11.22
C PHE A 206 14.29 3.61 12.72
N THR A 207 13.65 2.52 13.09
CA THR A 207 13.57 2.03 14.47
C THR A 207 13.82 0.53 14.50
N VAL A 208 14.61 0.05 15.46
CA VAL A 208 14.93 -1.40 15.59
C VAL A 208 13.65 -2.21 15.77
N ASN A 209 12.81 -1.79 16.73
CA ASN A 209 11.48 -2.36 16.92
C ASN A 209 10.49 -1.63 16.03
N GLN A 210 9.75 -2.37 15.20
CA GLN A 210 8.72 -1.80 14.34
C GLN A 210 7.65 -1.09 15.19
N LEU A 211 7.30 0.13 14.80
CA LEU A 211 6.23 0.89 15.43
C LEU A 211 4.87 0.34 14.98
N ASP A 212 3.95 0.18 15.92
CA ASP A 212 2.54 -0.11 15.62
C ASP A 212 1.80 1.17 15.22
N ALA A 213 0.55 1.05 14.73
CA ALA A 213 -0.19 2.22 14.25
C ALA A 213 -0.45 3.23 15.37
N VAL A 214 -0.66 2.78 16.61
CA VAL A 214 -0.82 3.64 17.79
C VAL A 214 0.43 4.47 18.05
N SER A 215 1.61 3.84 18.05
CA SER A 215 2.89 4.55 18.22
C SER A 215 3.19 5.50 17.07
N LEU A 216 2.84 5.12 15.83
CA LEU A 216 2.98 5.99 14.65
C LEU A 216 2.08 7.23 14.73
N GLN A 217 0.88 7.13 15.31
CA GLN A 217 -0.05 8.26 15.43
C GLN A 217 0.42 9.34 16.42
N ILE A 218 1.10 8.94 17.48
CA ILE A 218 1.59 9.88 18.50
C ILE A 218 2.99 10.40 18.19
N SER A 219 3.67 9.84 17.19
CA SER A 219 5.01 10.25 16.79
C SER A 219 4.98 11.60 16.08
N SER A 220 5.85 12.51 16.51
CA SER A 220 5.87 13.89 16.01
C SER A 220 6.26 13.94 14.53
N GLY A 221 5.49 14.69 13.73
CA GLY A 221 5.77 14.90 12.31
C GLY A 221 5.30 13.79 11.38
N VAL A 222 4.84 12.66 11.91
CA VAL A 222 4.35 11.53 11.10
C VAL A 222 3.07 11.93 10.36
N LYS A 223 3.03 11.66 9.05
CA LYS A 223 1.86 11.86 8.21
C LYS A 223 1.07 10.57 8.12
N ARG A 224 -0.25 10.67 8.27
CA ARG A 224 -1.21 9.56 8.18
C ARG A 224 -2.22 9.85 7.09
N ASP A 225 -2.11 9.13 5.98
CA ASP A 225 -3.00 9.26 4.82
C ASP A 225 -3.98 8.08 4.78
N LEU A 226 -5.28 8.35 4.63
CA LEU A 226 -6.28 7.30 4.42
C LEU A 226 -6.15 6.75 3.00
N LEU A 227 -5.94 5.45 2.87
CA LEU A 227 -5.72 4.77 1.59
C LEU A 227 -6.90 3.90 1.16
N GLY A 228 -7.60 3.28 2.12
CA GLY A 228 -8.69 2.36 1.84
C GLY A 228 -9.72 2.35 2.96
N ILE A 229 -10.93 1.98 2.58
CA ILE A 229 -12.11 1.83 3.44
C ILE A 229 -12.74 0.45 3.20
N TYR A 230 -13.74 0.08 3.99
CA TYR A 230 -14.49 -1.18 3.88
C TYR A 230 -13.72 -2.44 4.24
N ILE A 231 -12.55 -2.34 4.87
CA ILE A 231 -11.81 -3.54 5.29
C ILE A 231 -12.58 -4.25 6.41
N ALA A 232 -12.75 -5.55 6.31
CA ALA A 232 -13.52 -6.36 7.24
C ALA A 232 -12.74 -7.54 7.82
N ASN A 233 -11.46 -7.63 7.47
CA ASN A 233 -10.57 -8.68 7.95
C ASN A 233 -10.59 -8.81 9.47
N ASN A 234 -10.89 -10.01 9.96
CA ASN A 234 -10.59 -10.37 11.34
C ASN A 234 -9.10 -10.70 11.46
N LEU A 235 -8.26 -9.70 11.76
CA LEU A 235 -6.80 -9.84 11.72
C LEU A 235 -6.23 -11.01 12.55
N ALA A 236 -6.96 -11.47 13.58
CA ALA A 236 -6.56 -12.61 14.41
C ALA A 236 -6.67 -13.96 13.66
N SER A 237 -7.68 -14.14 12.80
CA SER A 237 -7.86 -15.36 11.99
C SER A 237 -7.42 -15.18 10.55
N ASP A 238 -7.73 -14.02 9.97
CA ASP A 238 -7.64 -13.68 8.55
C ASP A 238 -6.84 -12.39 8.39
N SER A 239 -5.52 -12.50 8.57
CA SER A 239 -4.59 -11.38 8.43
C SER A 239 -4.69 -10.77 7.02
N PHE A 240 -4.63 -9.44 6.96
CA PHE A 240 -4.69 -8.71 5.70
C PHE A 240 -3.39 -8.87 4.90
N PHE A 241 -2.26 -8.84 5.61
CA PHE A 241 -0.93 -9.08 5.06
C PHE A 241 -0.39 -10.40 5.57
N THR A 242 0.17 -11.20 4.67
CA THR A 242 0.99 -12.37 5.01
C THR A 242 2.26 -12.34 4.19
N LEU A 243 3.41 -12.49 4.85
CA LEU A 243 4.72 -12.42 4.22
C LEU A 243 5.31 -13.83 4.23
N ASP A 244 5.63 -14.35 3.04
CA ASP A 244 6.31 -15.62 2.95
C ASP A 244 7.75 -15.51 3.45
N ALA A 245 8.31 -16.63 3.92
CA ALA A 245 9.67 -16.67 4.45
C ALA A 245 10.67 -16.04 3.46
N LEU A 246 11.35 -14.99 3.91
CA LEU A 246 12.34 -14.26 3.11
C LEU A 246 13.50 -15.20 2.77
N SER A 247 13.73 -15.41 1.47
CA SER A 247 14.87 -16.18 0.96
C SER A 247 15.74 -15.30 0.09
N LEU A 248 17.06 -15.51 0.16
CA LEU A 248 18.04 -14.82 -0.69
C LEU A 248 18.05 -15.33 -2.14
N GLN A 249 17.36 -16.45 -2.40
CA GLN A 249 17.35 -17.12 -3.72
C GLN A 249 16.05 -16.91 -4.50
N ARG A 250 15.03 -16.30 -3.89
CA ARG A 250 13.72 -16.05 -4.52
C ARG A 250 13.24 -14.64 -4.17
N ASN A 251 12.36 -14.10 -5.00
CA ASN A 251 11.65 -12.87 -4.69
C ASN A 251 10.87 -13.03 -3.38
N ALA A 252 10.80 -11.96 -2.59
CA ALA A 252 9.90 -11.92 -1.45
C ALA A 252 8.47 -11.87 -1.99
N VAL A 253 7.57 -12.63 -1.38
CA VAL A 253 6.16 -12.69 -1.77
C VAL A 253 5.33 -12.16 -0.61
N LEU A 254 4.62 -11.07 -0.87
CA LEU A 254 3.62 -10.53 0.03
C LEU A 254 2.25 -10.90 -0.51
N ASN A 255 1.49 -11.65 0.29
CA ASN A 255 0.12 -12.00 0.00
C ASN A 255 -0.80 -10.99 0.69
N VAL A 256 -1.60 -10.29 -0.12
CA VAL A 256 -2.61 -9.33 0.32
C VAL A 256 -3.97 -9.99 0.21
N ASN A 257 -4.63 -10.22 1.35
CA ASN A 257 -5.99 -10.72 1.45
C ASN A 257 -6.90 -9.60 1.95
N ALA A 258 -7.56 -8.91 1.04
CA ALA A 258 -8.50 -7.85 1.35
C ALA A 258 -9.93 -8.40 1.40
N GLN A 259 -10.48 -8.55 2.60
CA GLN A 259 -11.90 -8.79 2.82
C GLN A 259 -12.60 -7.44 2.92
N MET A 260 -13.54 -7.20 2.01
CA MET A 260 -14.22 -5.91 1.85
C MET A 260 -15.70 -6.06 2.18
N GLN A 261 -16.19 -5.39 3.22
CA GLN A 261 -17.61 -5.42 3.63
C GLN A 261 -18.34 -4.15 3.20
N PHE A 262 -19.46 -4.31 2.52
CA PHE A 262 -20.36 -3.24 2.11
C PHE A 262 -21.82 -3.64 2.36
N ASN A 263 -22.72 -2.65 2.35
CA ASN A 263 -24.15 -2.87 2.66
C ASN A 263 -24.38 -3.62 4.00
N ASN A 264 -23.51 -3.38 4.98
CA ASN A 264 -23.46 -3.96 6.33
C ASN A 264 -23.40 -5.50 6.44
N THR A 265 -23.54 -6.25 5.35
CA THR A 265 -23.71 -7.72 5.37
C THR A 265 -23.05 -8.44 4.21
N GLU A 266 -22.79 -7.75 3.09
CA GLU A 266 -22.12 -8.37 1.95
C GLU A 266 -20.61 -8.22 2.10
N GLU A 267 -19.91 -9.34 1.92
CA GLU A 267 -18.44 -9.39 1.98
C GLU A 267 -17.88 -9.93 0.68
N MET A 268 -16.80 -9.32 0.20
CA MET A 268 -16.03 -9.78 -0.97
C MET A 268 -14.56 -9.90 -0.60
N SER A 269 -13.96 -11.05 -0.87
CA SER A 269 -12.52 -11.29 -0.66
C SER A 269 -11.74 -11.11 -1.97
N PHE A 270 -10.61 -10.42 -1.87
CA PHE A 270 -9.66 -10.20 -2.94
C PHE A 270 -8.28 -10.66 -2.48
N ASN A 271 -7.72 -11.66 -3.17
CA ASN A 271 -6.38 -12.15 -2.91
C ASN A 271 -5.44 -11.71 -4.03
N HIS A 272 -4.29 -11.13 -3.66
CA HIS A 272 -3.27 -10.70 -4.61
C HIS A 272 -1.87 -10.95 -4.06
N GLU A 273 -1.05 -11.62 -4.86
CA GLU A 273 0.36 -11.84 -4.55
C GLU A 273 1.22 -10.75 -5.17
N VAL A 274 2.01 -10.08 -4.35
CA VAL A 274 2.98 -9.06 -4.78
C VAL A 274 4.36 -9.66 -4.70
N HIS A 275 5.00 -9.84 -5.86
CA HIS A 275 6.39 -10.28 -5.94
C HIS A 275 7.33 -9.07 -5.85
N ILE A 276 8.17 -9.06 -4.82
CA ILE A 276 9.17 -8.02 -4.60
C ILE A 276 10.57 -8.58 -4.93
N PRO A 277 11.33 -7.94 -5.82
CA PRO A 277 12.70 -8.34 -6.10
C PRO A 277 13.56 -8.33 -4.83
N ASN A 278 14.12 -9.49 -4.48
CA ASN A 278 14.86 -9.66 -3.23
C ASN A 278 16.34 -10.02 -3.45
N VAL A 279 16.99 -9.37 -4.42
CA VAL A 279 18.38 -9.65 -4.80
C VAL A 279 19.28 -8.49 -4.37
N PRO A 280 19.94 -8.59 -3.19
CA PRO A 280 20.81 -7.55 -2.64
C PRO A 280 22.21 -7.45 -3.30
#